data_AF-A0A349Z2R6-F1
#
_entry.id   AF-A0A349Z2R6-F1
#
_cell.length_a   1.000
_cell.length_b   1.000
_cell.length_c   1.000
_cell.angle_alpha   90.00
_cell.angle_beta   90.00
_cell.angle_gamma   90.00
#
_symmetry.space_group_name_H-M   'P 1'
#
loop_
_entity.id
_entity.type
_entity.pdbx_description
1 polymer ?
#
loop_
_entity_poly.entity_id
_entity_poly.type
_entity_poly.pdbx_seq_one_letter_code
_entity_poly.pdbx_strand_id
1 'polypeptide(L)'
;PVLEQWLSVYLQQLSAETIANTEETISVEQEKLLVLEEKINAQRAVVQAFGEENNIVSLERDENRVLAKIKSKGAALDEAESMQAEAEAELATVRQSIASGEMVFHPNDKARMDSLYAVIAEVEAELAELAENFTPTYMNMDPEIVGKKRKLEELRGNYDKTVAESQQRYLEELKRTVTSSQQKQQQLENELNQLSLDAQAFNQKLEEYARLDGALEQLQLQSQTLRDQLVQAEVQKPMQPTINILEHPFEPDFPIAPHYWRDSAIALVVAIILGLLALQLFSSIHRQQAPAPTFTSYNVVPNQGLTLEQQMAAHQALEQQKVSQLGHQQAPMQLGHEAPASNARLLSEKDCQGLYKAANRDGKLVIALLLSGVAPEELPEVRYQDVLVEKGALKIHGDFARTLDLTNECVGLLCESESDPEATVLSSRLDASQLDQMIINVAHDAGLPYPDQFSVAALRHTYLTFLVAQGARLNDIEQAAGFVPPAELGLYRQVNRNGNVVDIDSLETRYPLA
;
A
#
# COMPACT_ATOMS: atom_id res chain seq x y z
N PRO A 1 -31.32 66.39 9.16
CA PRO A 1 -31.22 66.61 7.70
C PRO A 1 -29.87 66.24 7.08
N VAL A 2 -28.72 66.75 7.57
CA VAL A 2 -27.40 66.43 6.98
C VAL A 2 -27.03 64.96 7.19
N LEU A 3 -27.18 64.43 8.41
CA LEU A 3 -26.84 63.04 8.71
C LEU A 3 -27.65 62.02 7.86
N GLU A 4 -28.93 62.31 7.61
CA GLU A 4 -29.81 61.47 6.78
C GLU A 4 -29.39 61.49 5.30
N GLN A 5 -28.95 62.64 4.78
CA GLN A 5 -28.42 62.75 3.42
C GLN A 5 -27.09 61.99 3.26
N TRP A 6 -26.20 62.07 4.25
CA TRP A 6 -24.94 61.32 4.23
C TRP A 6 -25.19 59.81 4.34
N LEU A 7 -26.13 59.39 5.18
CA LEU A 7 -26.54 57.99 5.28
C LEU A 7 -27.14 57.49 3.96
N SER A 8 -28.01 58.28 3.31
CA SER A 8 -28.59 57.89 2.02
C SER A 8 -27.54 57.77 0.91
N VAL A 9 -26.57 58.69 0.87
CA VAL A 9 -25.47 58.64 -0.11
C VAL A 9 -24.56 57.44 0.15
N TYR A 10 -24.23 57.17 1.41
CA TYR A 10 -23.44 56.00 1.79
C TYR A 10 -24.13 54.69 1.43
N LEU A 11 -25.42 54.53 1.76
CA LEU A 11 -26.20 53.34 1.41
C LEU A 11 -26.34 53.16 -0.10
N GLN A 12 -26.49 54.26 -0.85
CA GLN A 12 -26.53 54.22 -2.31
C GLN A 12 -25.18 53.78 -2.90
N GLN A 13 -24.07 54.32 -2.41
CA GLN A 13 -22.73 53.94 -2.86
C GLN A 13 -22.41 52.49 -2.52
N LEU A 14 -22.72 52.05 -1.29
CA LEU A 14 -22.58 50.66 -0.87
C LEU A 14 -23.43 49.71 -1.71
N SER A 15 -24.65 50.09 -2.09
CA SER A 15 -25.49 49.28 -2.98
C SER A 15 -24.93 49.17 -4.40
N ALA A 16 -24.38 50.26 -4.94
CA ALA A 16 -23.77 50.28 -6.27
C ALA A 16 -22.48 49.44 -6.32
N GLU A 17 -21.65 49.54 -5.27
CA GLU A 17 -20.43 48.75 -5.12
C GLU A 17 -20.74 47.26 -4.90
N THR A 18 -21.80 46.94 -4.15
CA THR A 18 -22.24 45.54 -3.98
C THR A 18 -22.68 44.94 -5.33
N ILE A 19 -23.48 45.66 -6.12
CA ILE A 19 -23.93 45.18 -7.44
C ILE A 19 -22.74 45.00 -8.39
N ALA A 20 -21.83 45.98 -8.45
CA ALA A 20 -20.65 45.89 -9.31
C ALA A 20 -19.74 44.70 -8.93
N ASN A 21 -19.49 44.48 -7.64
CA ASN A 21 -18.70 43.35 -7.17
C ASN A 21 -19.38 42.00 -7.45
N THR A 22 -20.71 41.91 -7.33
CA THR A 22 -21.46 40.69 -7.68
C THR A 22 -21.37 40.41 -9.18
N GLU A 23 -21.56 41.41 -10.03
CA GLU A 23 -21.44 41.26 -11.50
C GLU A 23 -20.02 40.85 -11.92
N GLU A 24 -18.99 41.47 -11.32
CA GLU A 24 -17.60 41.09 -11.55
C GLU A 24 -17.34 39.63 -11.14
N THR A 25 -17.81 39.22 -9.96
CA THR A 25 -17.64 37.84 -9.47
C THR A 25 -18.33 36.82 -10.39
N ILE A 26 -19.57 37.09 -10.81
CA ILE A 26 -20.31 36.24 -11.75
C ILE A 26 -19.57 36.14 -13.09
N SER A 27 -19.04 37.26 -13.60
CA SER A 27 -18.30 37.26 -14.87
C SER A 27 -17.02 36.42 -14.80
N VAL A 28 -16.27 36.51 -13.70
CA VAL A 28 -15.05 35.73 -13.46
C VAL A 28 -15.37 34.24 -13.32
N GLU A 29 -16.46 33.88 -12.64
CA GLU A 29 -16.91 32.49 -12.52
C GLU A 29 -17.41 31.91 -13.85
N GLN A 30 -18.09 32.71 -14.68
CA GLN A 30 -18.48 32.32 -16.04
C GLN A 30 -17.26 32.09 -16.95
N GLU A 31 -16.23 32.94 -16.87
CA GLU A 31 -14.99 32.74 -17.62
C GLU A 31 -14.28 31.43 -17.20
N LYS A 32 -14.20 31.18 -15.88
CA LYS A 32 -13.65 29.92 -15.35
C LYS A 32 -14.42 28.70 -15.86
N LEU A 33 -15.75 28.80 -15.96
CA LEU A 33 -16.61 27.74 -16.49
C LEU A 33 -16.33 27.45 -17.96
N LEU A 34 -16.16 28.48 -18.81
CA LEU A 34 -15.80 28.30 -20.22
C LEU A 34 -14.46 27.58 -20.39
N VAL A 35 -13.45 27.99 -19.62
CA VAL A 35 -12.12 27.34 -19.63
C VAL A 35 -12.24 25.87 -19.18
N LEU A 36 -13.11 25.59 -18.20
CA LEU A 36 -13.33 24.24 -17.73
C LEU A 36 -14.08 23.37 -18.76
N GLU A 37 -15.06 23.91 -19.46
CA GLU A 37 -15.76 23.24 -20.56
C GLU A 37 -14.81 22.89 -21.72
N GLU A 38 -13.92 23.82 -22.08
CA GLU A 38 -12.89 23.56 -23.09
C GLU A 38 -11.98 22.40 -22.67
N LYS A 39 -11.53 22.39 -21.40
CA LYS A 39 -10.75 21.29 -20.84
C LYS A 39 -11.50 19.97 -20.83
N ILE A 40 -12.79 19.95 -20.51
CA ILE A 40 -13.64 18.75 -20.54
C ILE A 40 -13.71 18.21 -21.98
N ASN A 41 -13.91 19.07 -22.97
CA ASN A 41 -13.99 18.65 -24.37
C ASN A 41 -12.65 18.11 -24.86
N ALA A 42 -11.54 18.76 -24.52
CA ALA A 42 -10.19 18.29 -24.84
C ALA A 42 -9.92 16.92 -24.18
N GLN A 43 -10.23 16.78 -22.88
CA GLN A 43 -10.04 15.53 -22.14
C GLN A 43 -10.92 14.40 -22.69
N ARG A 44 -12.17 14.69 -23.07
CA ARG A 44 -13.07 13.73 -23.71
C ARG A 44 -12.49 13.20 -25.03
N ALA A 45 -11.93 14.09 -25.85
CA ALA A 45 -11.28 13.70 -27.10
C ALA A 45 -10.06 12.79 -26.83
N VAL A 46 -9.28 13.07 -25.78
CA VAL A 46 -8.15 12.23 -25.37
C VAL A 46 -8.62 10.84 -24.91
N VAL A 47 -9.64 10.75 -24.06
CA VAL A 47 -10.21 9.49 -23.58
C VAL A 47 -10.72 8.66 -24.76
N GLN A 48 -11.47 9.28 -25.68
CA GLN A 48 -12.02 8.59 -26.85
C GLN A 48 -10.91 8.09 -27.78
N ALA A 49 -9.92 8.94 -28.11
CA ALA A 49 -8.81 8.56 -28.97
C ALA A 49 -7.99 7.41 -28.34
N PHE A 50 -7.75 7.46 -27.04
CA PHE A 50 -7.04 6.40 -26.31
C PHE A 50 -7.81 5.08 -26.33
N GLY A 51 -9.14 5.14 -26.17
CA GLY A 51 -10.01 3.96 -26.24
C GLY A 51 -10.00 3.31 -27.63
N GLU A 52 -10.12 4.12 -28.69
CA GLU A 52 -10.08 3.65 -30.08
C GLU A 52 -8.73 3.05 -30.46
N GLU A 53 -7.62 3.71 -30.11
CA GLU A 53 -6.25 3.25 -30.41
C GLU A 53 -5.94 1.92 -29.70
N ASN A 54 -6.45 1.74 -28.48
CA ASN A 54 -6.17 0.56 -27.67
C ASN A 54 -7.29 -0.51 -27.72
N ASN A 55 -8.31 -0.32 -28.56
CA ASN A 55 -9.49 -1.21 -28.67
C ASN A 55 -10.19 -1.47 -27.33
N ILE A 56 -10.28 -0.45 -26.48
CA ILE A 56 -11.01 -0.50 -25.21
C ILE A 56 -12.45 -0.10 -25.52
N VAL A 57 -13.38 -1.05 -25.39
CA VAL A 57 -14.81 -0.80 -25.63
C VAL A 57 -15.51 -0.39 -24.34
N SER A 58 -15.07 -0.96 -23.22
CA SER A 58 -15.68 -0.77 -21.91
C SER A 58 -14.65 -0.98 -20.80
N LEU A 59 -14.91 -0.36 -19.65
CA LEU A 59 -14.17 -0.60 -18.42
C LEU A 59 -14.41 -2.04 -17.91
N GLU A 60 -15.55 -2.64 -18.27
CA GLU A 60 -15.89 -3.99 -17.88
C GLU A 60 -15.03 -5.03 -18.58
N ARG A 61 -14.56 -6.01 -17.81
CA ARG A 61 -13.58 -6.99 -18.26
C ARG A 61 -14.14 -7.94 -19.33
N ASP A 62 -15.40 -8.36 -19.21
CA ASP A 62 -15.98 -9.39 -20.08
C ASP A 62 -16.38 -8.89 -21.47
N GLU A 63 -16.53 -7.58 -21.65
CA GLU A 63 -16.86 -6.96 -22.94
C GLU A 63 -15.62 -6.77 -23.83
N ASN A 64 -14.43 -6.90 -23.23
CA ASN A 64 -13.18 -6.71 -23.93
C ASN A 64 -12.77 -7.97 -24.72
N ARG A 65 -12.58 -7.80 -26.03
CA ARG A 65 -12.29 -8.88 -27.01
C ARG A 65 -11.08 -9.75 -26.66
N VAL A 66 -10.06 -9.20 -25.98
CA VAL A 66 -8.87 -9.94 -25.55
C VAL A 66 -9.22 -11.01 -24.52
N LEU A 67 -10.03 -10.65 -23.52
CA LEU A 67 -10.44 -11.56 -22.45
C LEU A 67 -11.42 -12.62 -22.95
N ALA A 68 -12.34 -12.24 -23.85
CA ALA A 68 -13.21 -13.21 -24.53
C ALA A 68 -12.42 -14.26 -25.31
N LYS A 69 -11.34 -13.86 -26.00
CA LYS A 69 -10.45 -14.81 -26.70
C LYS A 69 -9.75 -15.75 -25.73
N ILE A 70 -9.22 -15.26 -24.61
CA ILE A 70 -8.59 -16.10 -23.58
C ILE A 70 -9.58 -17.14 -23.08
N LYS A 71 -10.81 -16.74 -22.72
CA LYS A 71 -11.86 -17.66 -22.27
C LYS A 71 -12.18 -18.72 -23.31
N SER A 72 -12.35 -18.33 -24.58
CA SER A 72 -12.64 -19.27 -25.67
C SER A 72 -11.50 -20.28 -25.91
N LYS A 73 -10.25 -19.84 -25.80
CA LYS A 73 -9.07 -20.71 -25.98
C LYS A 73 -8.80 -21.58 -24.77
N GLY A 74 -9.10 -21.11 -23.56
CA GLY A 74 -9.10 -21.94 -22.35
C GLY A 74 -10.05 -23.12 -22.52
N ALA A 75 -11.29 -22.85 -22.93
CA ALA A 75 -12.25 -23.94 -23.22
C ALA A 75 -11.76 -24.88 -24.34
N ALA A 76 -11.08 -24.36 -25.37
CA ALA A 76 -10.51 -25.19 -26.43
C ALA A 76 -9.30 -26.02 -25.94
N LEU A 77 -8.54 -25.52 -24.96
CA LEU A 77 -7.45 -26.25 -24.31
C LEU A 77 -8.00 -27.36 -23.43
N ASP A 78 -9.00 -27.08 -22.59
CA ASP A 78 -9.67 -28.10 -21.76
C ASP A 78 -10.20 -29.25 -22.61
N GLU A 79 -10.83 -28.92 -23.74
CA GLU A 79 -11.31 -29.91 -24.73
C GLU A 79 -10.16 -30.70 -25.37
N ALA A 80 -9.03 -30.05 -25.67
CA ALA A 80 -7.84 -30.71 -26.22
C ALA A 80 -7.16 -31.63 -25.19
N GLU A 81 -7.12 -31.25 -23.92
CA GLU A 81 -6.63 -32.08 -22.81
C GLU A 81 -7.50 -33.32 -22.63
N SER A 82 -8.83 -33.17 -22.68
CA SER A 82 -9.76 -34.31 -22.64
C SER A 82 -9.51 -35.26 -23.82
N MET A 83 -9.42 -34.74 -25.04
CA MET A 83 -9.12 -35.55 -26.24
C MET A 83 -7.77 -36.28 -26.16
N GLN A 84 -6.76 -35.66 -25.54
CA GLN A 84 -5.48 -36.31 -25.32
C GLN A 84 -5.59 -37.44 -24.29
N ALA A 85 -6.23 -37.17 -23.14
CA ALA A 85 -6.41 -38.17 -22.09
C ALA A 85 -7.18 -39.40 -22.61
N GLU A 86 -8.23 -39.17 -23.41
CA GLU A 86 -8.97 -40.23 -24.10
C GLU A 86 -8.08 -41.02 -25.06
N ALA A 87 -7.33 -40.36 -25.93
CA ALA A 87 -6.44 -41.03 -26.88
C ALA A 87 -5.32 -41.84 -26.19
N GLU A 88 -4.77 -41.32 -25.09
CA GLU A 88 -3.76 -42.01 -24.27
C GLU A 88 -4.36 -43.22 -23.54
N ALA A 89 -5.58 -43.09 -23.01
CA ALA A 89 -6.30 -44.19 -22.37
C ALA A 89 -6.65 -45.30 -23.37
N GLU A 90 -7.10 -44.96 -24.58
CA GLU A 90 -7.35 -45.93 -25.65
C GLU A 90 -6.07 -46.69 -26.03
N LEU A 91 -4.97 -45.97 -26.24
CA LEU A 91 -3.68 -46.57 -26.56
C LEU A 91 -3.18 -47.49 -25.43
N ALA A 92 -3.35 -47.08 -24.16
CA ALA A 92 -2.99 -47.89 -23.01
C ALA A 92 -3.84 -49.16 -22.92
N THR A 93 -5.15 -49.05 -23.13
CA THR A 93 -6.10 -50.16 -23.11
C THR A 93 -5.75 -51.18 -24.19
N VAL A 94 -5.50 -50.73 -25.42
CA VAL A 94 -5.13 -51.62 -26.53
C VAL A 94 -3.81 -52.31 -26.27
N ARG A 95 -2.80 -51.61 -25.74
CA ARG A 95 -1.53 -52.24 -25.33
C ARG A 95 -1.72 -53.28 -24.24
N GLN A 96 -2.60 -53.01 -23.28
CA GLN A 96 -2.89 -53.95 -22.19
C GLN A 96 -3.58 -55.21 -22.71
N SER A 97 -4.59 -55.08 -23.59
CA SER A 97 -5.25 -56.22 -24.24
C SER A 97 -4.27 -57.05 -25.08
N ILE A 98 -3.35 -56.39 -25.79
CA ILE A 98 -2.30 -57.11 -26.51
C ILE A 98 -1.37 -57.88 -25.55
N ALA A 99 -1.02 -57.28 -24.41
CA ALA A 99 -0.18 -57.92 -23.41
C ALA A 99 -0.88 -59.09 -22.69
N SER A 100 -2.20 -59.05 -22.53
CA SER A 100 -3.00 -60.16 -21.99
C SER A 100 -3.25 -61.29 -23.00
N GLY A 101 -2.82 -61.13 -24.26
CA GLY A 101 -3.00 -62.11 -25.33
C GLY A 101 -4.39 -62.07 -25.97
N GLU A 102 -5.16 -60.99 -25.76
CA GLU A 102 -6.42 -60.77 -26.47
C GLU A 102 -6.17 -60.36 -27.93
N MET A 103 -7.01 -60.85 -28.84
CA MET A 103 -6.96 -60.46 -30.25
C MET A 103 -7.57 -59.08 -30.42
N VAL A 104 -6.73 -58.07 -30.69
CA VAL A 104 -7.15 -56.70 -30.98
C VAL A 104 -6.85 -56.36 -32.42
N PHE A 105 -7.86 -55.90 -33.14
CA PHE A 105 -7.77 -55.45 -34.53
C PHE A 105 -8.47 -54.11 -34.70
N HIS A 106 -8.14 -53.42 -35.79
CA HIS A 106 -8.69 -52.11 -36.10
C HIS A 106 -10.23 -52.18 -36.27
N PRO A 107 -11.01 -51.20 -35.77
CA PRO A 107 -12.48 -51.19 -35.89
C PRO A 107 -13.00 -51.39 -37.32
N ASN A 108 -12.35 -50.76 -38.32
CA ASN A 108 -12.70 -50.91 -39.74
C ASN A 108 -12.47 -52.33 -40.30
N ASP A 109 -11.60 -53.13 -39.68
CA ASP A 109 -11.32 -54.50 -40.12
C ASP A 109 -12.26 -55.52 -39.47
N LYS A 110 -13.05 -55.12 -38.47
CA LYS A 110 -13.94 -56.02 -37.70
C LYS A 110 -14.86 -56.85 -38.58
N ALA A 111 -15.58 -56.23 -39.51
CA ALA A 111 -16.49 -56.95 -40.40
C ALA A 111 -15.77 -57.98 -41.29
N ARG A 112 -14.54 -57.66 -41.73
CA ARG A 112 -13.71 -58.58 -42.50
C ARG A 112 -13.24 -59.74 -41.61
N MET A 113 -12.83 -59.46 -40.37
CA MET A 113 -12.39 -60.48 -39.42
C MET A 113 -13.53 -61.43 -39.04
N ASP A 114 -14.71 -60.89 -38.77
CA ASP A 114 -15.92 -61.67 -38.44
C ASP A 114 -16.29 -62.59 -39.61
N SER A 115 -16.17 -62.11 -40.86
CA SER A 115 -16.41 -62.95 -42.05
C SER A 115 -15.40 -64.08 -42.22
N LEU A 116 -14.11 -63.82 -41.99
CA LEU A 116 -13.05 -64.85 -42.04
C LEU A 116 -13.25 -65.89 -40.94
N TYR A 117 -13.61 -65.43 -39.73
CA TYR A 117 -13.89 -66.29 -38.60
C TYR A 117 -15.11 -67.18 -38.85
N ALA A 118 -16.18 -66.65 -39.45
CA ALA A 118 -17.37 -67.43 -39.82
C ALA A 118 -17.03 -68.53 -40.83
N VAL A 119 -16.20 -68.23 -41.85
CA VAL A 119 -15.74 -69.23 -42.83
C VAL A 119 -14.86 -70.30 -42.19
N ILE A 120 -13.99 -69.92 -41.24
CA ILE A 120 -13.18 -70.88 -40.46
C ILE A 120 -14.10 -71.80 -39.64
N ALA A 121 -15.06 -71.23 -38.91
CA ALA A 121 -16.00 -71.99 -38.09
C ALA A 121 -16.88 -72.94 -38.92
N GLU A 122 -17.29 -72.54 -40.11
CA GLU A 122 -18.04 -73.38 -41.05
C GLU A 122 -17.20 -74.60 -41.49
N VAL A 123 -15.96 -74.39 -41.92
CA VAL A 123 -15.06 -75.48 -42.32
C VAL A 123 -14.71 -76.40 -41.14
N GLU A 124 -14.58 -75.85 -39.93
CA GLU A 124 -14.37 -76.63 -38.70
C GLU A 124 -15.59 -77.50 -38.36
N ALA A 125 -16.80 -76.96 -38.49
CA ALA A 125 -18.03 -77.70 -38.28
C ALA A 125 -18.19 -78.86 -39.28
N GLU A 126 -17.92 -78.62 -40.57
CA GLU A 126 -17.92 -79.68 -41.59
C GLU A 126 -16.92 -80.79 -41.23
N LEU A 127 -15.70 -80.43 -40.82
CA LEU A 127 -14.67 -81.40 -40.42
C LEU A 127 -15.04 -82.17 -39.16
N ALA A 128 -15.79 -81.56 -38.23
CA ALA A 128 -16.31 -82.21 -37.03
C ALA A 128 -17.41 -83.23 -37.37
N GLU A 129 -18.34 -82.89 -38.26
CA GLU A 129 -19.37 -83.82 -38.74
C GLU A 129 -18.75 -85.01 -39.50
N LEU A 130 -17.72 -84.77 -40.28
CA LEU A 130 -16.91 -85.83 -40.90
C LEU A 130 -16.18 -86.70 -39.84
N ALA A 131 -15.75 -86.12 -38.71
CA ALA A 131 -15.09 -86.86 -37.65
C ALA A 131 -16.03 -87.77 -36.85
N GLU A 132 -17.33 -87.47 -36.79
CA GLU A 132 -18.34 -88.35 -36.18
C GLU A 132 -18.58 -89.61 -37.01
N ASN A 133 -18.50 -89.48 -38.34
CA ASN A 133 -18.85 -90.54 -39.28
C ASN A 133 -17.65 -91.40 -39.72
N PHE A 134 -16.42 -90.91 -39.60
CA PHE A 134 -15.23 -91.57 -40.14
C PHE A 134 -14.11 -91.77 -39.10
N THR A 135 -13.32 -92.84 -39.26
CA THR A 135 -12.17 -93.10 -38.37
C THR A 135 -11.00 -92.16 -38.68
N PRO A 136 -10.15 -91.83 -37.69
CA PRO A 136 -9.00 -90.93 -37.86
C PRO A 136 -8.04 -91.37 -38.98
N THR A 137 -7.86 -92.67 -39.15
CA THR A 137 -7.01 -93.27 -40.18
C THR A 137 -7.57 -93.02 -41.59
N TYR A 138 -8.90 -93.08 -41.76
CA TYR A 138 -9.58 -92.81 -43.02
C TYR A 138 -9.53 -91.31 -43.37
N MET A 139 -9.76 -90.44 -42.39
CA MET A 139 -9.68 -88.98 -42.58
C MET A 139 -8.30 -88.46 -43.00
N ASN A 140 -7.25 -89.25 -42.81
CA ASN A 140 -5.88 -88.91 -43.23
C ASN A 140 -5.50 -89.52 -44.59
N MET A 141 -6.33 -90.38 -45.16
CA MET A 141 -6.12 -91.01 -46.48
C MET A 141 -7.03 -90.41 -47.57
N ASP A 142 -8.22 -89.92 -47.21
CA ASP A 142 -9.18 -89.33 -48.15
C ASP A 142 -8.65 -87.99 -48.72
N PRO A 143 -8.52 -87.85 -50.06
CA PRO A 143 -8.03 -86.62 -50.69
C PRO A 143 -8.87 -85.37 -50.42
N GLU A 144 -10.20 -85.50 -50.27
CA GLU A 144 -11.10 -84.38 -50.03
C GLU A 144 -10.97 -83.86 -48.59
N ILE A 145 -10.89 -84.76 -47.61
CA ILE A 145 -10.74 -84.41 -46.19
C ILE A 145 -9.37 -83.79 -45.92
N VAL A 146 -8.30 -84.35 -46.51
CA VAL A 146 -6.95 -83.76 -46.44
C VAL A 146 -6.92 -82.39 -47.11
N GLY A 147 -7.63 -82.22 -48.23
CA GLY A 147 -7.81 -80.94 -48.90
C GLY A 147 -8.49 -79.89 -48.01
N LYS A 148 -9.58 -80.25 -47.31
CA LYS A 148 -10.28 -79.38 -46.35
C LYS A 148 -9.40 -79.02 -45.16
N LYS A 149 -8.68 -79.97 -44.56
CA LYS A 149 -7.72 -79.72 -43.46
C LYS A 149 -6.63 -78.72 -43.88
N ARG A 150 -6.04 -78.90 -45.06
CA ARG A 150 -5.04 -77.97 -45.61
C ARG A 150 -5.63 -76.58 -45.85
N LYS A 151 -6.86 -76.49 -46.37
CA LYS A 151 -7.55 -75.21 -46.56
C LYS A 151 -7.87 -74.51 -45.24
N LEU A 152 -8.21 -75.27 -44.20
CA LEU A 152 -8.40 -74.74 -42.84
C LEU A 152 -7.09 -74.17 -42.29
N GLU A 153 -5.97 -74.87 -42.42
CA GLU A 153 -4.66 -74.37 -42.01
C GLU A 153 -4.27 -73.09 -42.75
N GLU A 154 -4.51 -73.03 -44.06
CA GLU A 154 -4.29 -71.83 -44.88
C GLU A 154 -5.18 -70.65 -44.44
N LEU A 155 -6.47 -70.90 -44.17
CA LEU A 155 -7.40 -69.89 -43.66
C LEU A 155 -6.99 -69.36 -42.29
N ARG A 156 -6.57 -70.25 -41.37
CA ARG A 156 -6.05 -69.87 -40.04
C ARG A 156 -4.77 -69.05 -40.15
N GLY A 157 -3.81 -69.48 -40.98
CA GLY A 157 -2.58 -68.72 -41.22
C GLY A 157 -2.84 -67.34 -41.84
N ASN A 158 -3.80 -67.24 -42.76
CA ASN A 158 -4.24 -65.96 -43.34
C ASN A 158 -4.95 -65.07 -42.32
N TYR A 159 -5.76 -65.66 -41.42
CA TYR A 159 -6.42 -64.95 -40.33
C TYR A 159 -5.38 -64.35 -39.37
N ASP A 160 -4.47 -65.16 -38.85
CA ASP A 160 -3.41 -64.72 -37.92
C ASP A 160 -2.55 -63.61 -38.53
N LYS A 161 -2.17 -63.76 -39.80
CA LYS A 161 -1.44 -62.72 -40.54
C LYS A 161 -2.23 -61.42 -40.64
N THR A 162 -3.52 -61.51 -40.98
CA THR A 162 -4.36 -60.31 -41.12
C THR A 162 -4.63 -59.63 -39.77
N VAL A 163 -4.75 -60.41 -38.69
CA VAL A 163 -4.84 -59.90 -37.31
C VAL A 163 -3.56 -59.13 -36.96
N ALA A 164 -2.37 -59.71 -37.18
CA ALA A 164 -1.11 -59.05 -36.89
C ALA A 164 -0.93 -57.73 -37.68
N GLU A 165 -1.28 -57.73 -38.98
CA GLU A 165 -1.25 -56.52 -39.82
C GLU A 165 -2.26 -55.47 -39.36
N SER A 166 -3.46 -55.88 -38.94
CA SER A 166 -4.51 -54.97 -38.45
C SER A 166 -4.14 -54.37 -37.09
N GLN A 167 -3.60 -55.19 -36.18
CA GLN A 167 -3.12 -54.78 -34.87
C GLN A 167 -2.00 -53.74 -34.98
N GLN A 168 -1.03 -53.97 -35.87
CA GLN A 168 0.06 -53.02 -36.10
C GLN A 168 -0.48 -51.68 -36.63
N ARG A 169 -1.37 -51.71 -37.63
CA ARG A 169 -1.99 -50.50 -38.16
C ARG A 169 -2.77 -49.74 -37.09
N TYR A 170 -3.50 -50.44 -36.24
CA TYR A 170 -4.26 -49.82 -35.16
C TYR A 170 -3.34 -49.15 -34.12
N LEU A 171 -2.24 -49.79 -33.73
CA LEU A 171 -1.25 -49.18 -32.84
C LEU A 171 -0.57 -47.94 -33.45
N GLU A 172 -0.26 -47.98 -34.75
CA GLU A 172 0.32 -46.83 -35.46
C GLU A 172 -0.67 -45.67 -35.54
N GLU A 173 -1.95 -45.95 -35.81
CA GLU A 173 -3.01 -44.96 -35.83
C GLU A 173 -3.22 -44.31 -34.47
N LEU A 174 -3.35 -45.10 -33.40
CA LEU A 174 -3.48 -44.58 -32.03
C LEU A 174 -2.27 -43.74 -31.61
N LYS A 175 -1.04 -44.17 -31.94
CA LYS A 175 0.17 -43.37 -31.69
C LYS A 175 0.14 -42.03 -32.43
N ARG A 176 -0.32 -42.03 -33.69
CA ARG A 176 -0.48 -40.82 -34.48
C ARG A 176 -1.54 -39.89 -33.86
N THR A 177 -2.67 -40.44 -33.41
CA THR A 177 -3.72 -39.68 -32.73
C THR A 177 -3.19 -39.02 -31.45
N VAL A 178 -2.52 -39.77 -30.57
CA VAL A 178 -1.88 -39.22 -29.35
C VAL A 178 -0.90 -38.10 -29.69
N THR A 179 -0.03 -38.31 -30.68
CA THR A 179 0.95 -37.29 -31.10
C THR A 179 0.24 -36.04 -31.63
N SER A 180 -0.83 -36.20 -32.42
CA SER A 180 -1.59 -35.07 -32.97
C SER A 180 -2.34 -34.29 -31.89
N SER A 181 -2.90 -34.97 -30.88
CA SER A 181 -3.57 -34.33 -29.74
C SER A 181 -2.57 -33.56 -28.88
N GLN A 182 -1.39 -34.14 -28.59
CA GLN A 182 -0.31 -33.47 -27.86
C GLN A 182 0.19 -32.21 -28.58
N GLN A 183 0.37 -32.27 -29.90
CA GLN A 183 0.77 -31.10 -30.69
C GLN A 183 -0.29 -30.00 -30.63
N LYS A 184 -1.58 -30.37 -30.69
CA LYS A 184 -2.70 -29.43 -30.59
C LYS A 184 -2.77 -28.77 -29.21
N GLN A 185 -2.56 -29.53 -28.13
CA GLN A 185 -2.48 -29.00 -26.77
C GLN A 185 -1.32 -28.00 -26.66
N GLN A 186 -0.10 -28.39 -27.05
CA GLN A 186 1.07 -27.50 -27.00
C GLN A 186 0.88 -26.22 -27.82
N GLN A 187 0.25 -26.32 -28.98
CA GLN A 187 -0.07 -25.13 -29.78
C GLN A 187 -1.02 -24.19 -29.02
N LEU A 188 -2.09 -24.73 -28.42
CA LEU A 188 -3.06 -23.94 -27.66
C LEU A 188 -2.46 -23.33 -26.40
N GLU A 189 -1.60 -24.05 -25.68
CA GLU A 189 -0.84 -23.52 -24.54
C GLU A 189 0.04 -22.35 -24.95
N ASN A 190 0.79 -22.49 -26.05
CA ASN A 190 1.63 -21.42 -26.57
C ASN A 190 0.81 -20.18 -26.96
N GLU A 191 -0.33 -20.38 -27.63
CA GLU A 191 -1.23 -19.28 -28.01
C GLU A 191 -1.87 -18.61 -26.78
N LEU A 192 -2.22 -19.37 -25.74
CA LEU A 192 -2.73 -18.82 -24.48
C LEU A 192 -1.66 -18.04 -23.72
N ASN A 193 -0.42 -18.52 -23.69
CA ASN A 193 0.68 -17.82 -23.06
C ASN A 193 0.94 -16.47 -23.74
N GLN A 194 0.92 -16.43 -25.08
CA GLN A 194 1.02 -15.17 -25.84
C GLN A 194 -0.14 -14.23 -25.52
N LEU A 195 -1.38 -14.74 -25.51
CA LEU A 195 -2.54 -13.91 -25.17
C LEU A 195 -2.54 -13.42 -23.71
N SER A 196 -1.95 -14.18 -22.79
CA SER A 196 -1.78 -13.77 -21.40
C SER A 196 -0.86 -12.55 -21.28
N LEU A 197 0.24 -12.53 -22.04
CA LEU A 197 1.13 -11.36 -22.13
C LEU A 197 0.39 -10.16 -22.75
N ASP A 198 -0.36 -10.38 -23.82
CA ASP A 198 -1.18 -9.33 -24.43
C ASP A 198 -2.24 -8.79 -23.46
N ALA A 199 -2.84 -9.66 -22.63
CA ALA A 199 -3.82 -9.27 -21.61
C ALA A 199 -3.19 -8.48 -20.46
N GLN A 200 -1.96 -8.78 -20.07
CA GLN A 200 -1.23 -7.97 -19.09
C GLN A 200 -0.97 -6.55 -19.63
N ALA A 201 -0.49 -6.45 -20.87
CA ALA A 201 -0.31 -5.16 -21.53
C ALA A 201 -1.63 -4.41 -21.71
N PHE A 202 -2.72 -5.13 -22.02
CA PHE A 202 -4.05 -4.57 -22.09
C PHE A 202 -4.56 -4.05 -20.74
N ASN A 203 -4.34 -4.78 -19.63
CA ASN A 203 -4.74 -4.33 -18.30
C ASN A 203 -4.04 -3.02 -17.91
N GLN A 204 -2.76 -2.87 -18.22
CA GLN A 204 -2.04 -1.60 -17.98
C GLN A 204 -2.68 -0.43 -18.75
N LYS A 205 -3.06 -0.67 -20.01
CA LYS A 205 -3.77 0.32 -20.82
C LYS A 205 -5.17 0.61 -20.27
N LEU A 206 -5.86 -0.39 -19.74
CA LEU A 206 -7.19 -0.23 -19.13
C LEU A 206 -7.10 0.60 -17.84
N GLU A 207 -6.08 0.39 -17.01
CA GLU A 207 -5.81 1.24 -15.84
C GLU A 207 -5.53 2.69 -16.23
N GLU A 208 -4.75 2.91 -17.29
CA GLU A 208 -4.51 4.25 -17.82
C GLU A 208 -5.80 4.89 -18.37
N TYR A 209 -6.60 4.13 -19.10
CA TYR A 209 -7.93 4.58 -19.55
C TYR A 209 -8.82 4.95 -18.37
N ALA A 210 -8.89 4.11 -17.33
CA ALA A 210 -9.68 4.37 -16.12
C ALA A 210 -9.23 5.65 -15.41
N ARG A 211 -7.92 5.93 -15.38
CA ARG A 211 -7.38 7.18 -14.84
C ARG A 211 -7.81 8.39 -15.69
N LEU A 212 -7.74 8.28 -17.02
CA LEU A 212 -8.14 9.36 -17.92
C LEU A 212 -9.65 9.65 -17.85
N ASP A 213 -10.46 8.60 -17.73
CA ASP A 213 -11.90 8.67 -17.58
C ASP A 213 -12.30 9.25 -16.21
N GLY A 214 -11.67 8.79 -15.12
CA GLY A 214 -11.85 9.38 -13.79
C GLY A 214 -11.44 10.86 -13.71
N ALA A 215 -10.38 11.27 -14.43
CA ALA A 215 -10.02 12.68 -14.54
C ALA A 215 -11.09 13.48 -15.32
N LEU A 216 -11.69 12.90 -16.35
CA LEU A 216 -12.81 13.52 -17.07
C LEU A 216 -14.04 13.68 -16.16
N GLU A 217 -14.40 12.66 -15.38
CA GLU A 217 -15.49 12.72 -14.41
C GLU A 217 -15.26 13.82 -13.35
N GLN A 218 -14.04 13.93 -12.83
CA GLN A 218 -13.69 14.98 -11.87
C GLN A 218 -13.86 16.39 -12.46
N LEU A 219 -13.41 16.61 -13.70
CA LEU A 219 -13.61 17.90 -14.39
C LEU A 219 -15.09 18.19 -14.60
N GLN A 220 -15.89 17.18 -14.98
CA GLN A 220 -17.34 17.33 -15.14
C GLN A 220 -18.03 17.67 -13.81
N LEU A 221 -17.61 17.03 -12.71
CA LEU A 221 -18.14 17.32 -11.38
C LEU A 221 -17.81 18.75 -10.94
N GLN A 222 -16.56 19.18 -11.13
CA GLN A 222 -16.15 20.57 -10.87
C GLN A 222 -16.99 21.57 -11.69
N SER A 223 -17.28 21.24 -12.95
CA SER A 223 -18.13 22.08 -13.81
C SER A 223 -19.57 22.15 -13.31
N GLN A 224 -20.14 21.03 -12.85
CA GLN A 224 -21.47 21.03 -12.23
C GLN A 224 -21.49 21.84 -10.94
N THR A 225 -20.51 21.66 -10.05
CA THR A 225 -20.42 22.43 -8.80
C THR A 225 -20.31 23.92 -9.06
N LEU A 226 -19.50 24.35 -10.04
CA LEU A 226 -19.37 25.75 -10.40
C LEU A 226 -20.65 26.32 -11.02
N ARG A 227 -21.38 25.53 -11.83
CA ARG A 227 -22.72 25.91 -12.32
C ARG A 227 -23.71 26.10 -11.18
N ASP A 228 -23.72 25.20 -10.21
CA ASP A 228 -24.62 25.29 -9.06
C ASP A 228 -24.30 26.53 -8.21
N GLN A 229 -23.02 26.86 -8.02
CA GLN A 229 -22.58 28.08 -7.35
C GLN A 229 -23.02 29.34 -8.10
N LEU A 230 -22.86 29.37 -9.42
CA LEU A 230 -23.33 30.47 -10.27
C LEU A 230 -24.84 30.67 -10.17
N VAL A 231 -25.62 29.58 -10.24
CA VAL A 231 -27.09 29.65 -10.08
C VAL A 231 -27.45 30.17 -8.69
N GLN A 232 -26.75 29.75 -7.64
CA GLN A 232 -26.97 30.28 -6.29
C GLN A 232 -26.61 31.75 -6.18
N ALA A 233 -25.51 32.19 -6.79
CA ALA A 233 -25.08 33.59 -6.82
C ALA A 233 -26.05 34.48 -7.60
N GLU A 234 -26.66 33.97 -8.68
CA GLU A 234 -27.65 34.70 -9.49
C GLU A 234 -29.04 34.75 -8.84
N VAL A 235 -29.42 33.72 -8.08
CA VAL A 235 -30.70 33.65 -7.35
C VAL A 235 -30.65 34.42 -6.02
N GLN A 236 -29.49 34.46 -5.35
CA GLN A 236 -29.30 35.26 -4.14
C GLN A 236 -29.22 36.75 -4.51
N LYS A 237 -30.15 37.57 -4.00
CA LYS A 237 -30.09 39.04 -4.12
C LYS A 237 -28.74 39.60 -3.60
N PRO A 238 -28.26 40.75 -4.11
CA PRO A 238 -26.95 41.29 -3.74
C PRO A 238 -26.88 41.58 -2.24
N MET A 239 -26.24 40.70 -1.48
CA MET A 239 -26.08 40.83 -0.03
C MET A 239 -24.83 40.09 0.44
N GLN A 240 -23.70 40.78 0.40
CA GLN A 240 -22.92 41.21 1.55
C GLN A 240 -21.64 41.86 0.99
N PRO A 241 -21.26 43.06 1.45
CA PRO A 241 -20.02 43.69 0.98
C PRO A 241 -18.85 42.79 1.39
N THR A 242 -18.13 42.25 0.41
CA THR A 242 -16.88 41.53 0.64
C THR A 242 -15.85 42.54 1.12
N ILE A 243 -15.58 42.57 2.43
CA ILE A 243 -14.56 43.45 3.00
C ILE A 243 -13.21 42.87 2.61
N ASN A 244 -12.59 43.43 1.57
CA ASN A 244 -11.23 43.09 1.20
C ASN A 244 -10.26 43.78 2.17
N ILE A 245 -9.76 43.04 3.15
CA ILE A 245 -8.80 43.54 4.14
C ILE A 245 -7.46 43.73 3.42
N LEU A 246 -7.16 44.98 3.03
CA LEU A 246 -5.93 45.31 2.30
C LEU A 246 -4.66 45.11 3.16
N GLU A 247 -4.75 45.24 4.48
CA GLU A 247 -3.69 44.84 5.41
C GLU A 247 -4.25 44.33 6.75
N HIS A 248 -3.64 43.28 7.28
CA HIS A 248 -3.93 42.79 8.63
C HIS A 248 -3.23 43.68 9.68
N PRO A 249 -3.79 43.82 10.90
CA PRO A 249 -3.10 44.49 12.00
C PRO A 249 -1.74 43.81 12.27
N PHE A 250 -0.64 44.55 12.15
CA PHE A 250 0.70 44.07 12.47
C PHE A 250 1.04 44.37 13.93
N GLU A 251 1.58 43.40 14.66
CA GLU A 251 2.19 43.61 15.97
C GLU A 251 3.66 44.05 15.75
N PRO A 252 4.05 45.27 16.16
CA PRO A 252 5.38 45.78 15.84
C PRO A 252 6.49 45.01 16.58
N ASP A 253 7.35 44.32 15.82
CA ASP A 253 8.57 43.62 16.29
C ASP A 253 9.67 44.54 16.86
N PHE A 254 9.42 45.85 16.97
CA PHE A 254 10.38 46.80 17.51
C PHE A 254 9.82 47.48 18.78
N PRO A 255 10.63 47.61 19.85
CA PRO A 255 10.18 48.23 21.09
C PRO A 255 9.89 49.72 20.87
N ILE A 256 8.64 50.11 21.12
CA ILE A 256 8.11 51.49 20.96
C ILE A 256 8.66 52.46 22.04
N ALA A 257 9.40 51.97 23.04
CA ALA A 257 9.97 52.77 24.13
C ALA A 257 11.50 52.96 24.01
N PRO A 258 12.05 54.13 24.38
CA PRO A 258 13.50 54.34 24.44
C PRO A 258 14.15 53.45 25.51
N HIS A 259 15.41 53.06 25.27
CA HIS A 259 16.16 52.17 26.15
C HIS A 259 16.67 52.94 27.39
N TYR A 260 15.78 53.16 28.37
CA TYR A 260 16.02 53.98 29.56
C TYR A 260 17.32 53.63 30.31
N TRP A 261 17.68 52.35 30.40
CA TRP A 261 18.93 51.91 31.05
C TRP A 261 20.17 52.41 30.31
N ARG A 262 20.20 52.26 28.97
CA ARG A 262 21.31 52.72 28.13
C ARG A 262 21.47 54.22 28.26
N ASP A 263 20.38 54.95 28.12
CA ASP A 263 20.42 56.41 28.07
C ASP A 263 20.77 56.99 29.46
N SER A 264 20.31 56.35 30.55
CA SER A 264 20.73 56.69 31.93
C SER A 264 22.21 56.39 32.18
N ALA A 265 22.72 55.26 31.69
CA ALA A 265 24.13 54.91 31.82
C ALA A 265 25.03 55.90 31.06
N ILE A 266 24.63 56.32 29.85
CA ILE A 266 25.35 57.35 29.07
C ILE A 266 25.37 58.67 29.84
N ALA A 267 24.23 59.11 30.38
CA ALA A 267 24.16 60.35 31.15
C ALA A 267 25.07 60.33 32.39
N LEU A 268 25.10 59.21 33.11
CA LEU A 268 25.95 59.01 34.28
C LEU A 268 27.45 59.05 33.93
N VAL A 269 27.85 58.38 32.85
CA VAL A 269 29.24 58.40 32.37
C VAL A 269 29.66 59.82 31.97
N VAL A 270 28.80 60.55 31.24
CA VAL A 270 29.07 61.94 30.85
C VAL A 270 29.22 62.85 32.07
N ALA A 271 28.38 62.68 33.09
CA ALA A 271 28.47 63.45 34.34
C ALA A 271 29.80 63.19 35.08
N ILE A 272 30.25 61.93 35.15
CA ILE A 272 31.54 61.57 35.75
C ILE A 272 32.70 62.21 34.99
N ILE A 273 32.68 62.14 33.65
CA ILE A 273 33.72 62.74 32.80
C ILE A 273 33.79 64.25 33.02
N LEU A 274 32.64 64.94 33.03
CA LEU A 274 32.56 66.37 33.31
C LEU A 274 33.06 66.71 34.73
N GLY A 275 32.70 65.90 35.72
CA GLY A 275 33.18 66.06 37.09
C GLY A 275 34.70 65.91 37.22
N LEU A 276 35.29 64.93 36.54
CA LEU A 276 36.75 64.74 36.49
C LEU A 276 37.44 65.89 35.75
N LEU A 277 36.87 66.38 34.65
CA LEU A 277 37.36 67.57 33.95
C LEU A 277 37.33 68.81 34.83
N ALA A 278 36.26 69.00 35.60
CA ALA A 278 36.16 70.10 36.56
C ALA A 278 37.21 69.97 37.69
N LEU A 279 37.44 68.76 38.20
CA LEU A 279 38.50 68.50 39.19
C LEU A 279 39.90 68.75 38.61
N GLN A 280 40.14 68.35 37.37
CA GLN A 280 41.41 68.57 36.66
C GLN A 280 41.68 70.07 36.45
N LEU A 281 40.64 70.84 36.07
CA LEU A 281 40.70 72.29 35.96
C LEU A 281 40.95 72.94 37.32
N PHE A 282 40.26 72.49 38.37
CA PHE A 282 40.43 73.00 39.73
C PHE A 282 41.85 72.73 40.26
N SER A 283 42.36 71.52 40.08
CA SER A 283 43.73 71.11 40.40
C SER A 283 44.78 71.93 39.64
N SER A 284 44.55 72.22 38.36
CA SER A 284 45.46 73.04 37.56
C SER A 284 45.50 74.50 38.01
N ILE A 285 44.41 75.03 38.58
CA ILE A 285 44.32 76.41 39.09
C ILE A 285 44.85 76.50 40.53
N HIS A 286 44.69 75.45 41.35
CA HIS A 286 45.20 75.38 42.72
C HIS A 286 46.43 74.48 42.84
N ARG A 287 47.60 75.01 42.43
CA ARG A 287 48.90 74.47 42.88
C ARG A 287 49.08 74.76 44.37
N GLN A 288 48.69 73.82 45.23
CA GLN A 288 49.13 73.83 46.62
C GLN A 288 50.63 73.50 46.67
N GLN A 289 51.37 74.36 47.36
CA GLN A 289 52.81 74.26 47.57
C GLN A 289 53.13 72.96 48.32
N ALA A 290 53.96 72.12 47.71
CA ALA A 290 54.46 70.90 48.34
C ALA A 290 55.52 71.25 49.41
N PRO A 291 55.39 70.74 50.65
CA PRO A 291 56.51 70.64 51.58
C PRO A 291 57.51 69.57 51.12
N ALA A 292 58.77 69.77 51.47
CA ALA A 292 59.94 69.01 51.02
C ALA A 292 59.90 67.50 51.37
N PRO A 293 60.52 66.64 50.53
CA PRO A 293 60.47 65.19 50.67
C PRO A 293 61.44 64.65 51.72
N THR A 294 60.94 63.84 52.65
CA THR A 294 61.76 63.02 53.55
C THR A 294 61.89 61.62 52.95
N PHE A 295 63.10 61.25 52.56
CA PHE A 295 63.45 59.91 52.10
C PHE A 295 63.52 58.93 53.28
N THR A 296 62.82 57.80 53.18
CA THR A 296 63.15 56.57 53.91
C THR A 296 62.92 55.36 53.01
N SER A 297 64.03 54.72 52.64
CA SER A 297 64.13 53.46 51.92
C SER A 297 63.83 52.27 52.84
N TYR A 298 62.99 51.33 52.42
CA TYR A 298 63.10 49.92 52.82
C TYR A 298 62.69 49.02 51.64
N ASN A 299 63.27 47.83 51.64
CA ASN A 299 63.49 46.94 50.51
C ASN A 299 62.82 45.58 50.81
N VAL A 300 62.25 44.94 49.76
CA VAL A 300 61.93 43.48 49.61
C VAL A 300 60.79 42.95 50.54
N VAL A 301 59.78 42.16 50.11
CA VAL A 301 59.78 40.77 49.59
C VAL A 301 58.53 40.51 48.72
N PRO A 302 58.62 39.75 47.61
CA PRO A 302 57.47 39.40 46.75
C PRO A 302 56.72 38.18 47.29
N ASN A 303 55.41 38.08 47.02
CA ASN A 303 54.68 36.83 47.15
C ASN A 303 54.08 36.38 45.81
N GLN A 304 54.21 35.09 45.56
CA GLN A 304 54.08 34.39 44.29
C GLN A 304 52.69 33.76 44.13
N GLY A 305 52.31 33.49 42.87
CA GLY A 305 51.35 32.46 42.45
C GLY A 305 49.98 33.01 42.03
N LEU A 306 49.38 32.66 40.88
CA LEU A 306 49.60 31.57 39.93
C LEU A 306 49.62 32.06 38.47
N THR A 307 50.39 31.37 37.63
CA THR A 307 50.58 31.59 36.20
C THR A 307 49.51 30.88 35.35
N LEU A 308 49.28 31.46 34.17
CA LEU A 308 48.36 31.02 33.11
C LEU A 308 48.63 29.59 32.57
N GLU A 309 49.76 28.98 32.91
CA GLU A 309 50.13 27.61 32.51
C GLU A 309 49.31 26.53 33.24
N GLN A 310 48.80 26.78 34.44
CA GLN A 310 47.98 25.82 35.19
C GLN A 310 46.52 25.74 34.70
N GLN A 311 46.06 26.72 33.90
CA GLN A 311 44.73 26.71 33.26
C GLN A 311 44.73 26.00 31.89
N MET A 312 45.88 25.89 31.21
CA MET A 312 45.97 25.20 29.91
C MET A 312 46.11 23.68 30.02
N ALA A 313 46.58 23.15 31.15
CA ALA A 313 46.66 21.70 31.37
C ALA A 313 45.30 21.02 31.65
N ALA A 314 44.27 21.78 32.05
CA ALA A 314 42.93 21.26 32.30
C ALA A 314 42.08 21.11 31.01
N HIS A 315 42.38 21.87 29.95
CA HIS A 315 41.65 21.81 28.68
C HIS A 315 42.17 20.72 27.72
N GLN A 316 43.43 20.29 27.84
CA GLN A 316 44.00 19.24 26.98
C GLN A 316 43.65 17.81 27.42
N ALA A 317 43.22 17.59 28.66
CA ALA A 317 42.79 16.28 29.14
C ALA A 317 41.34 15.92 28.73
N LEU A 318 40.50 16.92 28.40
CA LEU A 318 39.10 16.69 28.03
C LEU A 318 38.90 16.34 26.55
N GLU A 319 39.84 16.73 25.67
CA GLU A 319 39.76 16.43 24.23
C GLU A 319 40.32 15.05 23.85
N GLN A 320 41.22 14.47 24.65
CA GLN A 320 41.77 13.12 24.39
C GLN A 320 40.83 11.98 24.80
N GLN A 321 39.75 12.26 25.53
CA GLN A 321 38.76 11.24 25.93
C GLN A 321 37.60 11.10 24.93
N LYS A 322 37.47 12.02 23.95
CA LYS A 322 36.37 12.03 22.97
C LYS A 322 36.71 11.33 21.63
N VAL A 323 37.98 10.99 21.40
CA VAL A 323 38.47 10.41 20.12
C VAL A 323 38.70 8.88 20.18
N SER A 324 38.58 8.26 21.36
CA SER A 324 38.89 6.83 21.54
C SER A 324 37.68 5.87 21.48
N GLN A 325 36.49 6.33 21.07
CA GLN A 325 35.27 5.48 21.01
C GLN A 325 34.65 5.31 19.61
N LEU A 326 35.33 5.76 18.54
CA LEU A 326 34.84 5.61 17.14
C LEU A 326 35.64 4.61 16.29
N GLY A 327 36.33 3.67 16.92
CA GLY A 327 36.93 2.52 16.23
C GLY A 327 36.52 1.24 16.93
N HIS A 328 36.16 0.23 16.14
CA HIS A 328 35.84 -1.18 16.48
C HIS A 328 34.38 -1.57 16.27
N GLN A 329 34.01 -1.80 15.00
CA GLN A 329 33.41 -3.07 14.57
C GLN A 329 33.26 -3.10 13.03
N GLN A 330 34.19 -3.80 12.37
CA GLN A 330 33.99 -4.35 11.03
C GLN A 330 34.16 -5.86 11.15
N ALA A 331 33.07 -6.59 10.96
CA ALA A 331 33.08 -8.01 10.63
C ALA A 331 32.09 -8.23 9.47
N PRO A 332 32.41 -9.13 8.53
CA PRO A 332 31.74 -9.21 7.23
C PRO A 332 30.49 -10.09 7.29
N MET A 333 29.38 -9.66 6.67
CA MET A 333 28.22 -10.51 6.38
C MET A 333 27.97 -10.46 4.87
N GLN A 334 28.29 -11.52 4.11
CA GLN A 334 27.49 -12.72 3.87
C GLN A 334 26.09 -12.41 3.31
N LEU A 335 25.94 -12.62 2.00
CA LEU A 335 24.64 -12.73 1.31
C LEU A 335 23.93 -14.00 1.79
N GLY A 336 22.79 -13.83 2.45
CA GLY A 336 21.90 -14.93 2.82
C GLY A 336 20.63 -14.42 3.51
N HIS A 337 19.55 -14.35 2.74
CA HIS A 337 18.13 -14.39 3.13
C HIS A 337 17.73 -13.94 4.56
N GLU A 338 17.17 -12.74 4.66
CA GLU A 338 16.05 -12.47 5.57
C GLU A 338 14.98 -11.65 4.81
N ALA A 339 13.72 -11.96 5.10
CA ALA A 339 12.53 -11.65 4.31
C ALA A 339 12.35 -10.15 3.94
N PRO A 340 11.70 -9.83 2.81
CA PRO A 340 11.32 -8.45 2.54
C PRO A 340 10.40 -7.95 3.64
N ALA A 341 10.72 -6.75 4.14
CA ALA A 341 9.89 -5.95 5.02
C ALA A 341 8.41 -6.06 4.60
N SER A 342 7.56 -6.47 5.54
CA SER A 342 6.12 -6.45 5.34
C SER A 342 5.70 -5.01 5.03
N ASN A 343 5.38 -4.73 3.77
CA ASN A 343 4.75 -3.48 3.39
C ASN A 343 3.34 -3.49 3.97
N ALA A 344 3.22 -3.07 5.23
CA ALA A 344 1.94 -2.93 5.90
C ALA A 344 1.07 -1.95 5.09
N ARG A 345 -0.15 -2.35 4.75
CA ARG A 345 -1.05 -1.55 3.92
C ARG A 345 -1.44 -0.27 4.67
N LEU A 346 -1.40 0.87 3.99
CA LEU A 346 -1.99 2.11 4.49
C LEU A 346 -3.52 1.97 4.48
N LEU A 347 -4.14 2.15 5.64
CA LEU A 347 -5.58 2.07 5.81
C LEU A 347 -6.22 3.44 5.56
N SER A 348 -7.38 3.48 4.91
CA SER A 348 -8.12 4.74 4.74
C SER A 348 -8.86 5.12 6.02
N GLU A 349 -9.18 6.40 6.20
CA GLU A 349 -9.99 6.86 7.33
C GLU A 349 -11.33 6.12 7.42
N LYS A 350 -11.98 5.87 6.28
CA LYS A 350 -13.21 5.08 6.19
C LYS A 350 -13.02 3.64 6.66
N ASP A 351 -11.88 3.02 6.33
CA ASP A 351 -11.56 1.66 6.77
C ASP A 351 -11.36 1.61 8.29
N CYS A 352 -10.63 2.57 8.87
CA CYS A 352 -10.43 2.69 10.31
C CYS A 352 -11.75 2.92 11.06
N GLN A 353 -12.62 3.79 10.55
CA GLN A 353 -13.96 4.03 11.11
C GLN A 353 -14.86 2.78 11.00
N GLY A 354 -14.81 2.07 9.87
CA GLY A 354 -15.54 0.82 9.66
C GLY A 354 -15.11 -0.27 10.64
N LEU A 355 -13.79 -0.41 10.82
CA LEU A 355 -13.17 -1.34 11.78
C LEU A 355 -13.58 -1.00 13.23
N TYR A 356 -13.51 0.28 13.61
CA TYR A 356 -13.89 0.74 14.95
C TYR A 356 -15.39 0.53 15.25
N LYS A 357 -16.28 0.71 14.26
CA LYS A 357 -17.73 0.49 14.42
C LYS A 357 -18.10 -0.98 14.63
N ALA A 358 -17.42 -1.90 13.93
CA ALA A 358 -17.68 -3.33 14.01
C ALA A 358 -16.99 -4.01 15.21
N ALA A 359 -15.97 -3.39 15.79
CA ALA A 359 -15.18 -3.97 16.88
C ALA A 359 -16.00 -4.22 18.16
N ASN A 360 -15.64 -5.29 18.87
CA ASN A 360 -16.04 -5.50 20.26
C ASN A 360 -15.33 -4.50 21.19
N ARG A 361 -15.66 -4.50 22.48
CA ARG A 361 -15.08 -3.55 23.45
C ARG A 361 -13.54 -3.56 23.46
N ASP A 362 -12.93 -4.73 23.54
CA ASP A 362 -11.47 -4.87 23.57
C ASP A 362 -10.83 -4.45 22.23
N GLY A 363 -11.46 -4.78 21.10
CA GLY A 363 -11.03 -4.35 19.77
C GLY A 363 -11.13 -2.82 19.59
N LYS A 364 -12.18 -2.18 20.10
CA LYS A 364 -12.32 -0.72 20.09
C LYS A 364 -11.20 -0.05 20.90
N LEU A 365 -10.87 -0.61 22.07
CA LEU A 365 -9.76 -0.14 22.89
C LEU A 365 -8.43 -0.29 22.15
N VAL A 366 -8.13 -1.45 21.56
CA VAL A 366 -6.87 -1.67 20.82
C VAL A 366 -6.75 -0.71 19.62
N ILE A 367 -7.79 -0.60 18.80
CA ILE A 367 -7.78 0.27 17.61
C ILE A 367 -7.56 1.71 18.03
N ALA A 368 -8.25 2.19 19.05
CA ALA A 368 -8.13 3.56 19.48
C ALA A 368 -6.78 3.86 20.14
N LEU A 369 -6.26 2.97 20.99
CA LEU A 369 -4.96 3.16 21.63
C LEU A 369 -3.83 3.19 20.58
N LEU A 370 -3.86 2.30 19.59
CA LEU A 370 -2.89 2.30 18.49
C LEU A 370 -2.95 3.59 17.65
N LEU A 371 -4.15 4.07 17.36
CA LEU A 371 -4.38 5.30 16.60
C LEU A 371 -4.26 6.59 17.45
N SER A 372 -3.99 6.45 18.75
CA SER A 372 -3.56 7.52 19.66
C SER A 372 -2.05 7.49 19.93
N GLY A 373 -1.31 6.55 19.32
CA GLY A 373 0.15 6.48 19.41
C GLY A 373 0.71 5.55 20.48
N VAL A 374 -0.09 4.64 21.06
CA VAL A 374 0.45 3.55 21.89
C VAL A 374 1.16 2.53 21.02
N ALA A 375 2.34 2.07 21.43
CA ALA A 375 3.07 1.06 20.68
C ALA A 375 2.49 -0.35 20.90
N PRO A 376 2.56 -1.25 19.91
CA PRO A 376 2.07 -2.62 20.03
C PRO A 376 2.64 -3.37 21.23
N GLU A 377 3.91 -3.09 21.56
CA GLU A 377 4.63 -3.67 22.69
C GLU A 377 4.16 -3.11 24.04
N GLU A 378 3.64 -1.88 24.05
CA GLU A 378 3.16 -1.18 25.24
C GLU A 378 1.70 -1.53 25.58
N LEU A 379 0.90 -1.91 24.57
CA LEU A 379 -0.52 -2.28 24.73
C LEU A 379 -0.81 -3.23 25.91
N PRO A 380 -0.10 -4.38 26.07
CA PRO A 380 -0.37 -5.30 27.18
C PRO A 380 0.04 -4.76 28.56
N GLU A 381 0.87 -3.72 28.62
CA GLU A 381 1.38 -3.15 29.86
C GLU A 381 0.51 -1.99 30.39
N VAL A 382 -0.43 -1.47 29.59
CA VAL A 382 -1.31 -0.35 29.97
C VAL A 382 -2.25 -0.75 31.11
N ARG A 383 -2.24 0.03 32.20
CA ARG A 383 -3.10 -0.19 33.38
C ARG A 383 -4.17 0.89 33.53
N TYR A 384 -5.24 0.55 34.25
CA TYR A 384 -6.32 1.51 34.53
C TYR A 384 -5.87 2.72 35.36
N GLN A 385 -4.92 2.55 36.29
CA GLN A 385 -4.34 3.65 37.08
C GLN A 385 -3.65 4.74 36.25
N ASP A 386 -3.22 4.41 35.03
CA ASP A 386 -2.44 5.32 34.18
C ASP A 386 -3.34 6.23 33.33
N VAL A 387 -4.66 5.99 33.36
CA VAL A 387 -5.68 6.78 32.67
C VAL A 387 -6.04 8.00 33.51
N LEU A 388 -5.68 9.19 33.03
CA LEU A 388 -6.01 10.48 33.63
C LEU A 388 -7.40 10.93 33.13
N VAL A 389 -8.45 10.36 33.74
CA VAL A 389 -9.86 10.59 33.35
C VAL A 389 -10.22 12.08 33.28
N GLU A 390 -9.77 12.90 34.24
CA GLU A 390 -10.07 14.35 34.27
C GLU A 390 -9.44 15.15 33.11
N LYS A 391 -8.33 14.64 32.55
CA LYS A 391 -7.61 15.28 31.44
C LYS A 391 -7.90 14.64 30.09
N GLY A 392 -8.60 13.50 30.08
CA GLY A 392 -8.81 12.70 28.87
C GLY A 392 -7.50 12.17 28.27
N ALA A 393 -6.51 11.86 29.11
CA ALA A 393 -5.17 11.48 28.67
C ALA A 393 -4.71 10.15 29.29
N LEU A 394 -3.82 9.44 28.60
CA LEU A 394 -3.17 8.22 29.06
C LEU A 394 -1.68 8.47 29.29
N LYS A 395 -1.16 8.06 30.43
CA LYS A 395 0.27 8.11 30.72
C LYS A 395 0.93 6.78 30.37
N ILE A 396 1.88 6.79 29.45
CA ILE A 396 2.71 5.63 29.14
C ILE A 396 4.00 5.73 29.96
N HIS A 397 4.39 4.61 30.60
CA HIS A 397 5.64 4.48 31.33
C HIS A 397 6.64 3.65 30.51
N GLY A 398 7.94 3.81 30.78
CA GLY A 398 9.01 3.11 30.07
C GLY A 398 10.11 4.07 29.60
N ASP A 399 10.94 3.60 28.66
CA ASP A 399 12.06 4.38 28.11
C ASP A 399 11.57 5.61 27.30
N PHE A 400 10.35 5.53 26.76
CA PHE A 400 9.68 6.59 25.98
C PHE A 400 8.41 7.07 26.68
N ALA A 401 8.56 7.45 27.95
CA ALA A 401 7.46 7.93 28.79
C ALA A 401 6.83 9.19 28.22
N ARG A 402 5.51 9.16 27.98
CA ARG A 402 4.75 10.23 27.34
C ARG A 402 3.30 10.27 27.81
N THR A 403 2.63 11.39 27.55
CA THR A 403 1.21 11.56 27.84
C THR A 403 0.46 11.68 26.52
N LEU A 404 -0.51 10.81 26.28
CA LEU A 404 -1.27 10.72 25.03
C LEU A 404 -2.68 11.21 25.25
N ASP A 405 -3.18 12.06 24.36
CA ASP A 405 -4.55 12.52 24.40
C ASP A 405 -5.48 11.45 23.79
N LEU A 406 -6.50 11.06 24.55
CA LEU A 406 -7.49 10.06 24.14
C LEU A 406 -8.79 10.73 23.71
N THR A 407 -9.59 10.00 22.93
CA THR A 407 -10.97 10.41 22.64
C THR A 407 -11.87 10.12 23.84
N ASN A 408 -12.90 10.96 24.03
CA ASN A 408 -13.84 10.82 25.14
C ASN A 408 -14.56 9.46 25.13
N GLU A 409 -14.79 8.87 23.96
CA GLU A 409 -15.36 7.52 23.84
C GLU A 409 -14.44 6.45 24.42
N CYS A 410 -13.13 6.55 24.18
CA CYS A 410 -12.15 5.60 24.70
C CYS A 410 -12.02 5.72 26.21
N VAL A 411 -12.01 6.94 26.73
CA VAL A 411 -12.04 7.19 28.18
C VAL A 411 -13.32 6.59 28.79
N GLY A 412 -14.46 6.72 28.10
CA GLY A 412 -15.71 6.06 28.49
C GLY A 412 -15.60 4.54 28.57
N LEU A 413 -15.05 3.89 27.54
CA LEU A 413 -14.83 2.44 27.52
C LEU A 413 -13.85 1.96 28.60
N LEU A 414 -12.86 2.78 28.95
CA LEU A 414 -11.90 2.53 30.03
C LEU A 414 -12.55 2.68 31.41
N CYS A 415 -13.50 3.61 31.58
CA CYS A 415 -14.22 3.80 32.84
C CYS A 415 -15.33 2.75 33.07
N GLU A 416 -15.81 2.10 32.02
CA GLU A 416 -16.92 1.13 32.08
C GLU A 416 -16.54 -0.23 32.69
N SER A 417 -15.27 -0.56 32.93
CA SER A 417 -14.94 -1.83 33.58
C SER A 417 -13.80 -1.81 34.58
N GLU A 418 -14.08 -2.59 35.62
CA GLU A 418 -13.26 -3.01 36.75
C GLU A 418 -12.77 -1.90 37.70
N SER A 419 -13.01 -2.15 38.99
CA SER A 419 -12.68 -1.25 40.10
C SER A 419 -11.25 -1.45 40.63
N ASP A 420 -10.46 -2.32 40.00
CA ASP A 420 -9.08 -2.58 40.42
C ASP A 420 -8.10 -1.69 39.63
N PRO A 421 -7.47 -0.70 40.28
CA PRO A 421 -6.60 0.26 39.61
C PRO A 421 -5.31 -0.37 39.05
N GLU A 422 -4.85 -1.51 39.59
CA GLU A 422 -3.61 -2.16 39.12
C GLU A 422 -3.83 -3.13 37.95
N ALA A 423 -5.08 -3.43 37.59
CA ALA A 423 -5.39 -4.31 36.49
C ALA A 423 -4.97 -3.71 35.13
N THR A 424 -4.54 -4.57 34.20
CA THR A 424 -4.25 -4.19 32.82
C THR A 424 -5.56 -3.94 32.08
N VAL A 425 -5.56 -2.93 31.20
CA VAL A 425 -6.73 -2.56 30.38
C VAL A 425 -7.14 -3.70 29.45
N LEU A 426 -6.15 -4.35 28.85
CA LEU A 426 -6.35 -5.56 28.06
C LEU A 426 -6.21 -6.79 28.95
N SER A 427 -7.05 -7.80 28.69
CA SER A 427 -6.96 -9.04 29.45
C SER A 427 -5.60 -9.70 29.23
N SER A 428 -4.99 -10.22 30.30
CA SER A 428 -3.67 -10.88 30.30
C SER A 428 -3.54 -12.12 29.41
N ARG A 429 -4.60 -12.46 28.67
CA ARG A 429 -4.65 -13.57 27.72
C ARG A 429 -4.21 -13.17 26.31
N LEU A 430 -4.29 -11.89 25.94
CA LEU A 430 -3.94 -11.43 24.59
C LEU A 430 -2.43 -11.21 24.46
N ASP A 431 -1.79 -12.07 23.67
CA ASP A 431 -0.41 -11.92 23.23
C ASP A 431 -0.34 -11.16 21.89
N ALA A 432 0.84 -10.69 21.46
CA ALA A 432 1.01 -9.88 20.25
C ALA A 432 0.39 -10.53 18.99
N SER A 433 0.58 -11.85 18.83
CA SER A 433 -0.02 -12.62 17.73
C SER A 433 -1.55 -12.74 17.80
N GLN A 434 -2.12 -12.73 19.00
CA GLN A 434 -3.56 -12.80 19.20
C GLN A 434 -4.23 -11.45 18.94
N LEU A 435 -3.52 -10.34 19.19
CA LEU A 435 -3.97 -9.00 18.84
C LEU A 435 -4.13 -8.86 17.32
N ASP A 436 -3.17 -9.34 16.53
CA ASP A 436 -3.27 -9.35 15.07
C ASP A 436 -4.50 -10.15 14.58
N GLN A 437 -4.68 -11.37 15.10
CA GLN A 437 -5.83 -12.19 14.73
C GLN A 437 -7.17 -11.56 15.16
N MET A 438 -7.20 -10.87 16.31
CA MET A 438 -8.39 -10.14 16.75
C MET A 438 -8.77 -9.04 15.76
N ILE A 439 -7.80 -8.25 15.29
CA ILE A 439 -8.06 -7.18 14.32
C ILE A 439 -8.51 -7.75 12.96
N ILE A 440 -7.89 -8.83 12.49
CA ILE A 440 -8.30 -9.51 11.24
C ILE A 440 -9.74 -10.02 11.34
N ASN A 441 -10.11 -10.63 12.47
CA ASN A 441 -11.48 -11.11 12.71
C ASN A 441 -12.50 -9.96 12.71
N VAL A 442 -12.16 -8.83 13.35
CA VAL A 442 -13.01 -7.63 13.32
C VAL A 442 -13.15 -7.07 11.91
N ALA A 443 -12.08 -7.08 11.10
CA ALA A 443 -12.13 -6.63 9.72
C ALA A 443 -13.02 -7.55 8.85
N HIS A 444 -12.99 -8.86 9.12
CA HIS A 444 -13.88 -9.84 8.49
C HIS A 444 -15.34 -9.57 8.87
N ASP A 445 -15.63 -9.37 10.15
CA ASP A 445 -16.98 -9.08 10.66
C ASP A 445 -17.53 -7.73 10.16
N ALA A 446 -16.65 -6.76 9.93
CA ALA A 446 -16.99 -5.46 9.32
C ALA A 446 -17.30 -5.56 7.82
N GLY A 447 -17.03 -6.69 7.17
CA GLY A 447 -17.18 -6.86 5.72
C GLY A 447 -16.18 -6.03 4.90
N LEU A 448 -15.02 -5.71 5.46
CA LEU A 448 -13.99 -4.91 4.79
C LEU A 448 -13.22 -5.75 3.75
N PRO A 449 -12.80 -5.14 2.61
CA PRO A 449 -12.09 -5.86 1.57
C PRO A 449 -10.66 -6.21 2.00
N TYR A 450 -10.31 -7.49 1.83
CA TYR A 450 -9.01 -8.08 2.22
C TYR A 450 -8.73 -8.02 3.74
N PRO A 451 -9.51 -8.74 4.58
CA PRO A 451 -9.36 -8.73 6.04
C PRO A 451 -7.95 -9.08 6.55
N ASP A 452 -7.23 -9.97 5.87
CA ASP A 452 -5.89 -10.42 6.26
C ASP A 452 -4.83 -9.30 6.24
N GLN A 453 -5.14 -8.16 5.63
CA GLN A 453 -4.24 -6.99 5.56
C GLN A 453 -4.45 -6.03 6.73
N PHE A 454 -5.47 -6.23 7.55
CA PHE A 454 -5.76 -5.43 8.75
C PHE A 454 -5.02 -6.03 9.94
N SER A 455 -3.75 -5.67 10.11
CA SER A 455 -2.92 -6.07 11.26
C SER A 455 -2.66 -4.90 12.21
N VAL A 456 -2.15 -5.18 13.40
CA VAL A 456 -1.68 -4.18 14.36
C VAL A 456 -0.58 -3.32 13.74
N ALA A 457 0.31 -3.93 12.96
CA ALA A 457 1.34 -3.22 12.21
C ALA A 457 0.75 -2.26 11.15
N ALA A 458 -0.35 -2.62 10.48
CA ALA A 458 -1.03 -1.74 9.53
C ALA A 458 -1.68 -0.52 10.21
N LEU A 459 -2.26 -0.69 11.40
CA LEU A 459 -2.79 0.41 12.19
C LEU A 459 -1.67 1.36 12.67
N ARG A 460 -0.56 0.81 13.19
CA ARG A 460 0.63 1.60 13.58
C ARG A 460 1.19 2.36 12.38
N HIS A 461 1.35 1.68 11.24
CA HIS A 461 1.82 2.29 9.99
C HIS A 461 0.92 3.45 9.53
N THR A 462 -0.40 3.29 9.65
CA THR A 462 -1.38 4.33 9.31
C THR A 462 -1.25 5.55 10.22
N TYR A 463 -1.10 5.34 11.53
CA TYR A 463 -0.89 6.43 12.49
C TYR A 463 0.42 7.19 12.26
N LEU A 464 1.53 6.47 12.04
CA LEU A 464 2.83 7.09 11.75
C LEU A 464 2.79 7.90 10.44
N THR A 465 2.11 7.38 9.41
CA THR A 465 1.90 8.09 8.15
C THR A 465 1.06 9.36 8.35
N PHE A 466 0.04 9.31 9.21
CA PHE A 466 -0.79 10.46 9.56
C PHE A 466 0.01 11.58 10.23
N LEU A 467 0.86 11.26 11.22
CA LEU A 467 1.74 12.25 11.86
C LEU A 467 2.71 12.89 10.85
N VAL A 468 3.31 12.07 9.99
CA VAL A 468 4.27 12.54 8.98
C VAL A 468 3.58 13.40 7.91
N ALA A 469 2.35 13.08 7.52
CA ALA A 469 1.57 13.85 6.56
C ALA A 469 1.24 15.27 7.07
N GLN A 470 1.14 15.47 8.38
CA GLN A 470 0.98 16.79 9.02
C GLN A 470 2.28 17.61 9.09
N GLY A 471 3.43 17.01 8.73
CA GLY A 471 4.74 17.68 8.75
C GLY A 471 5.60 17.35 9.98
N ALA A 472 5.30 16.28 10.72
CA ALA A 472 6.13 15.85 11.85
C ALA A 472 7.59 15.60 11.46
N ARG A 473 8.52 15.99 12.34
CA ARG A 473 9.94 15.60 12.25
C ARG A 473 10.09 14.12 12.54
N LEU A 474 10.73 13.38 11.63
CA LEU A 474 10.91 11.93 11.79
C LEU A 474 11.63 11.55 13.10
N ASN A 475 12.56 12.38 13.57
CA ASN A 475 13.27 12.12 14.83
C ASN A 475 12.41 12.41 16.07
N ASP A 476 11.39 13.26 15.95
CA ASP A 476 10.56 13.66 17.09
C ASP A 476 9.32 12.77 17.23
N ILE A 477 8.99 11.95 16.23
CA ILE A 477 7.88 10.98 16.26
C ILE A 477 7.91 10.08 17.49
N GLU A 478 9.10 9.78 18.03
CA GLU A 478 9.25 8.99 19.24
C GLU A 478 8.55 9.59 20.47
N GLN A 479 8.37 10.91 20.50
CA GLN A 479 7.67 11.62 21.59
C GLN A 479 6.14 11.43 21.54
N ALA A 480 5.58 11.09 20.37
CA ALA A 480 4.14 10.82 20.21
C ALA A 480 3.82 9.32 20.10
N ALA A 481 4.59 8.56 19.32
CA ALA A 481 4.27 7.17 18.96
C ALA A 481 5.17 6.10 19.65
N GLY A 482 6.07 6.53 20.54
CA GLY A 482 7.06 5.67 21.17
C GLY A 482 8.19 5.29 20.21
N PHE A 483 9.06 4.36 20.63
CA PHE A 483 10.23 3.98 19.83
C PHE A 483 9.83 3.45 18.45
N VAL A 484 10.47 3.99 17.41
CA VAL A 484 10.42 3.45 16.06
C VAL A 484 11.86 3.30 15.57
N PRO A 485 12.30 2.10 15.15
CA PRO A 485 13.66 1.88 14.67
C PRO A 485 14.04 2.85 13.54
N PRO A 486 15.28 3.40 13.51
CA PRO A 486 15.70 4.34 12.46
C PRO A 486 15.59 3.79 11.03
N ALA A 487 15.69 2.47 10.86
CA ALA A 487 15.48 1.80 9.59
C ALA A 487 14.01 1.88 9.12
N GLU A 488 13.05 1.74 10.04
CA GLU A 488 11.62 1.84 9.78
C GLU A 488 11.19 3.29 9.55
N LEU A 489 11.74 4.24 10.32
CA LEU A 489 11.55 5.69 10.09
C LEU A 489 11.98 6.12 8.67
N GLY A 490 12.94 5.40 8.08
CA GLY A 490 13.38 5.61 6.69
C GLY A 490 12.26 5.45 5.65
N LEU A 491 11.26 4.61 5.91
CA LEU A 491 10.14 4.35 5.01
C LEU A 491 9.25 5.58 4.84
N TYR A 492 9.10 6.38 5.89
CA TYR A 492 8.20 7.55 5.90
C TYR A 492 8.82 8.82 5.31
N ARG A 493 10.10 8.80 4.91
CA ARG A 493 10.77 9.97 4.27
C ARG A 493 10.07 10.45 2.99
N GLN A 494 9.39 9.55 2.29
CA GLN A 494 8.72 9.89 1.03
C GLN A 494 7.36 10.57 1.24
N VAL A 495 6.74 10.39 2.41
CA VAL A 495 5.43 10.94 2.76
C VAL A 495 5.51 12.46 3.02
N ASN A 496 6.62 12.93 3.61
CA ASN A 496 6.81 14.34 4.00
C ASN A 496 7.32 15.26 2.87
N ARG A 497 6.96 15.02 1.60
CA ARG A 497 7.47 15.81 0.46
C ARG A 497 6.80 17.17 0.25
N ASN A 498 5.68 17.43 0.92
CA ASN A 498 4.75 18.51 0.55
C ASN A 498 4.50 19.57 1.65
N GLY A 499 5.15 19.51 2.82
CA GLY A 499 4.86 20.40 3.95
C GLY A 499 6.11 21.01 4.60
N ASN A 500 5.92 22.17 5.25
CA ASN A 500 6.92 22.70 6.18
C ASN A 500 6.99 21.78 7.41
N VAL A 501 8.19 21.64 7.95
CA VAL A 501 8.41 20.82 9.15
C VAL A 501 7.81 21.53 10.36
N VAL A 502 6.87 20.87 11.04
CA VAL A 502 6.12 21.39 12.19
C VAL A 502 6.63 20.72 13.48
N ASP A 503 6.59 21.46 14.60
CA ASP A 503 6.99 20.95 15.91
C ASP A 503 5.88 20.07 16.52
N ILE A 504 6.25 19.06 17.31
CA ILE A 504 5.32 18.01 17.75
C ILE A 504 4.19 18.54 18.64
N ASP A 505 4.46 19.59 19.42
CA ASP A 505 3.49 20.25 20.30
C ASP A 505 2.34 20.93 19.54
N SER A 506 2.51 21.15 18.24
CA SER A 506 1.51 21.80 17.37
C SER A 506 0.78 20.83 16.44
N LEU A 507 1.07 19.53 16.53
CA LEU A 507 0.43 18.49 15.73
C LEU A 507 -0.85 17.97 16.38
N GLU A 508 -1.80 17.53 15.55
CA GLU A 508 -2.93 16.75 16.04
C GLU A 508 -2.47 15.30 16.24
N THR A 509 -2.28 14.92 17.51
CA THR A 509 -1.88 13.57 17.93
C THR A 509 -3.03 12.56 17.91
N ARG A 510 -4.27 13.03 17.71
CA ARG A 510 -5.48 12.22 17.69
C ARG A 510 -5.90 11.91 16.27
N TYR A 511 -5.96 10.63 15.93
CA TYR A 511 -6.51 10.21 14.64
C TYR A 511 -8.05 10.33 14.62
N PRO A 512 -8.67 10.79 13.51
CA PRO A 512 -10.11 10.92 13.39
C PRO A 512 -10.80 9.56 13.31
N LEU A 513 -11.40 9.12 14.42
CA LEU A 513 -12.14 7.86 14.53
C LEU A 513 -13.68 8.05 14.55
N ALA A 514 -14.17 9.29 14.52
CA ALA A 514 -15.59 9.64 14.54
C ALA A 514 -15.89 10.91 13.74
#